data_AF-A0A151TR84-F1
#
_entry.id   AF-A0A151TR84-F1
#
_cell.length_a   1.000
_cell.length_b   1.000
_cell.length_c   1.000
_cell.angle_alpha   90.00
_cell.angle_beta   90.00
_cell.angle_gamma   90.00
#
_symmetry.space_group_name_H-M   'P 1'
#
loop_
_entity.id
_entity.type
_entity.pdbx_description
1 polymer ?
#
loop_
_entity_poly.entity_id
_entity_poly.type
_entity_poly.pdbx_seq_one_letter_code
_entity_poly.pdbx_strand_id
1 'polypeptide(L)'
;CGEDLENTSHLLFGCYYAYSVWLSICAWFGVSTVLHNSCHENFTHFIGFPRCSGRDRMRWFVVWLATIWSRWLARNNVIFKDKVVVITDLVE
;
A
#
# COMPACT_ATOMS: atom_id res chain seq x y z
N CYS A 1 9.02 4.96 -8.72
CA CYS A 1 10.26 4.24 -9.06
C CYS A 1 10.95 4.82 -10.28
N GLY A 2 10.25 5.51 -11.20
CA GLY A 2 10.86 6.03 -12.42
C GLY A 2 10.95 5.01 -13.56
N GLU A 3 10.43 3.79 -13.37
CA GLU A 3 10.56 2.67 -14.30
C GLU A 3 9.37 2.53 -15.27
N ASP A 4 8.25 3.23 -15.03
CA ASP A 4 7.03 3.12 -15.84
C ASP A 4 6.22 4.44 -15.76
N LEU A 5 5.22 4.57 -16.63
CA LEU A 5 4.28 5.69 -16.66
C LEU A 5 3.58 5.82 -15.31
N GLU A 6 3.63 7.03 -14.74
CA GLU A 6 2.94 7.31 -13.50
C GLU A 6 1.42 7.30 -13.71
N ASN A 7 0.78 6.27 -13.18
CA ASN A 7 -0.67 6.17 -13.06
C ASN A 7 -1.04 5.63 -11.67
N THR A 8 -2.31 5.73 -11.29
CA THR A 8 -2.78 5.34 -9.95
C THR A 8 -2.42 3.89 -9.61
N SER A 9 -2.57 2.95 -10.54
CA SER A 9 -2.27 1.54 -10.32
C SER A 9 -0.77 1.31 -10.08
N HIS A 10 0.08 1.87 -10.95
CA HIS A 10 1.54 1.77 -10.82
C HIS A 10 2.04 2.46 -9.54
N LEU A 11 1.56 3.68 -9.27
CA LEU A 11 1.97 4.50 -8.14
C LEU A 11 1.57 3.88 -6.80
N LEU A 12 0.36 3.35 -6.69
CA LEU A 12 -0.18 2.85 -5.43
C LEU A 12 0.02 1.35 -5.22
N PHE A 13 0.18 0.55 -6.27
CA PHE A 13 0.19 -0.92 -6.12
C PHE A 13 1.26 -1.63 -6.96
N GLY A 14 1.59 -1.10 -8.15
CA GLY A 14 2.37 -1.83 -9.16
C GLY A 14 3.89 -1.67 -9.07
N CYS A 15 4.41 -0.50 -8.66
CA CYS A 15 5.86 -0.31 -8.63
C CYS A 15 6.55 -1.14 -7.52
N TYR A 16 7.86 -1.39 -7.62
CA TYR A 16 8.56 -2.21 -6.61
C TYR A 16 8.50 -1.61 -5.20
N TYR A 17 8.59 -0.28 -5.07
CA TYR A 17 8.35 0.43 -3.81
C TYR A 17 6.94 0.13 -3.31
N ALA A 18 5.98 0.12 -4.23
CA ALA A 18 4.60 -0.14 -3.88
C ALA A 18 4.38 -1.50 -3.29
N TYR A 19 4.86 -2.48 -4.03
CA TYR A 19 4.76 -3.87 -3.70
C TYR A 19 5.44 -4.16 -2.36
N SER A 20 6.63 -3.59 -2.14
CA SER A 20 7.39 -3.76 -0.90
C SER A 20 6.64 -3.22 0.33
N VAL A 21 6.03 -2.03 0.24
CA VAL A 21 5.24 -1.46 1.34
C VAL A 21 4.04 -2.35 1.68
N TRP A 22 3.28 -2.79 0.67
CA TRP A 22 2.12 -3.65 0.90
C TRP A 22 2.52 -5.02 1.48
N LEU A 23 3.63 -5.61 1.03
CA LEU A 23 4.16 -6.85 1.60
C LEU A 23 4.58 -6.66 3.07
N SER A 24 5.26 -5.57 3.40
CA SER A 24 5.65 -5.26 4.79
C SER A 24 4.42 -5.15 5.70
N ILE A 25 3.35 -4.52 5.22
CA ILE A 25 2.09 -4.41 5.96
C ILE A 25 1.45 -5.79 6.15
N CYS A 26 1.40 -6.65 5.13
CA CYS A 26 0.93 -8.02 5.30
C CYS A 26 1.80 -8.79 6.31
N ALA A 27 3.13 -8.62 6.26
CA ALA A 27 4.07 -9.28 7.14
C ALA A 27 3.90 -8.86 8.61
N TRP A 28 3.50 -7.62 8.91
CA TRP A 28 3.14 -7.19 10.27
C TRP A 28 2.04 -8.03 10.92
N PHE A 29 1.14 -8.56 10.09
CA PHE A 29 0.05 -9.42 10.54
C PHE A 29 0.35 -10.91 10.36
N GLY A 30 1.60 -11.26 10.04
CA GLY A 30 2.02 -12.65 9.80
C GLY A 30 1.42 -13.26 8.53
N VAL A 31 0.99 -12.43 7.57
CA VAL A 31 0.35 -12.86 6.34
C VAL A 31 1.38 -12.88 5.21
N SER A 32 1.55 -14.05 4.58
CA SER A 32 2.29 -14.19 3.33
C SER A 32 1.30 -14.28 2.17
N THR A 33 1.36 -13.35 1.23
CA THR A 33 0.43 -13.27 0.11
C THR A 33 1.05 -12.69 -1.15
N VAL A 34 0.38 -12.87 -2.29
CA VAL A 34 0.70 -12.21 -3.57
C VAL A 34 -0.26 -11.04 -3.75
N LEU A 35 0.26 -9.88 -4.10
CA LEU A 35 -0.53 -8.65 -4.19
C LEU A 35 -0.95 -8.35 -5.62
N HIS A 36 -2.20 -7.91 -5.77
CA HIS A 36 -2.69 -7.37 -7.03
C HIS A 36 -2.24 -5.92 -7.21
N ASN A 37 -1.98 -5.54 -8.46
CA ASN A 37 -1.62 -4.20 -8.89
C ASN A 37 -2.83 -3.31 -9.25
N SER A 38 -4.04 -3.86 -9.21
CA SER A 38 -5.30 -3.14 -9.38
C SER A 38 -5.85 -2.66 -8.04
N CYS A 39 -6.37 -1.44 -7.99
CA CYS A 39 -6.98 -0.87 -6.79
C CYS A 39 -8.14 -1.75 -6.26
N HIS A 40 -9.04 -2.15 -7.16
CA HIS A 40 -10.21 -2.94 -6.79
C HIS A 40 -9.80 -4.33 -6.30
N GLU A 41 -8.91 -5.02 -7.02
CA GLU A 41 -8.48 -6.37 -6.66
C GLU A 41 -7.63 -6.38 -5.38
N ASN A 42 -6.79 -5.37 -5.19
CA ASN A 42 -6.03 -5.20 -3.97
C ASN A 42 -6.96 -4.95 -2.78
N PHE A 43 -7.97 -4.10 -2.96
CA PHE A 43 -8.98 -3.84 -1.93
C PHE A 43 -9.75 -5.10 -1.56
N THR A 44 -10.29 -5.84 -2.55
CA THR A 44 -11.05 -7.06 -2.31
C THR A 44 -10.21 -8.13 -1.62
N HIS A 45 -8.93 -8.23 -1.94
CA HIS A 45 -7.99 -9.09 -1.22
C HIS A 45 -7.89 -8.70 0.26
N PHE A 46 -7.65 -7.41 0.55
CA PHE A 46 -7.49 -6.91 1.91
C PHE A 46 -8.75 -7.06 2.78
N ILE A 47 -9.94 -6.78 2.24
CA ILE A 47 -11.19 -6.93 2.99
C ILE A 47 -11.72 -8.37 3.00
N GLY A 48 -11.27 -9.20 2.06
CA GLY A 48 -11.71 -10.57 1.84
C GLY A 48 -10.94 -11.61 2.64
N PHE A 49 -10.00 -11.20 3.50
CA PHE A 49 -9.21 -12.12 4.31
C PHE A 49 -10.11 -13.08 5.11
N PRO A 50 -10.02 -14.40 4.87
CA PRO A 50 -10.87 -15.38 5.56
C PRO A 50 -10.61 -15.31 7.07
N ARG A 51 -11.69 -15.30 7.88
CA ARG A 51 -11.73 -15.21 9.36
C ARG A 51 -11.82 -13.80 9.98
N CYS A 52 -12.00 -12.74 9.20
CA CYS A 52 -12.20 -11.42 9.78
C CYS A 52 -13.63 -11.24 10.31
N SER A 53 -13.78 -10.94 11.61
CA SER A 53 -15.05 -10.43 12.14
C SER A 53 -15.39 -9.08 11.50
N GLY A 54 -16.62 -8.59 11.65
CA GLY A 54 -16.98 -7.25 11.14
C GLY A 54 -16.05 -6.12 11.65
N ARG A 55 -15.51 -6.28 12.86
CA ARG A 55 -14.51 -5.35 13.44
C ARG A 55 -13.15 -5.47 12.76
N ASP A 56 -12.73 -6.67 12.41
CA ASP A 56 -11.45 -6.90 11.73
C ASP A 56 -11.49 -6.40 10.30
N ARG A 57 -12.63 -6.53 9.62
CA ARG A 57 -12.84 -5.90 8.30
C ARG A 57 -12.67 -4.38 8.35
N MET A 58 -13.17 -3.73 9.41
CA MET A 58 -12.97 -2.28 9.59
C MET A 58 -11.50 -1.94 9.82
N ARG A 59 -10.77 -2.74 10.61
CA ARG A 59 -9.32 -2.55 10.81
C ARG A 59 -8.56 -2.66 9.50
N TRP A 60 -8.84 -3.70 8.70
CA TRP A 60 -8.22 -3.86 7.37
C TRP A 60 -8.55 -2.71 6.44
N PHE A 61 -9.78 -2.20 6.48
CA PHE A 61 -10.18 -1.02 5.72
C PHE A 61 -9.36 0.23 6.11
N VAL A 62 -9.17 0.47 7.42
CA VAL A 62 -8.36 1.58 7.92
C VAL A 62 -6.89 1.44 7.52
N VAL A 63 -6.31 0.24 7.68
CA VAL A 63 -4.94 -0.04 7.25
C VAL A 63 -4.78 0.26 5.76
N TRP A 64 -5.68 -0.26 4.92
CA TRP A 64 -5.64 -0.05 3.48
C TRP A 64 -5.71 1.44 3.09
N LEU A 65 -6.62 2.21 3.71
CA LEU A 65 -6.71 3.65 3.48
C LEU A 65 -5.47 4.41 3.95
N ALA A 66 -4.96 4.07 5.13
CA ALA A 66 -3.75 4.69 5.69
C ALA A 66 -2.55 4.46 4.77
N THR A 67 -2.37 3.24 4.26
CA THR A 67 -1.30 2.93 3.30
C THR A 67 -1.39 3.78 2.03
N ILE A 68 -2.58 3.88 1.44
CA ILE A 68 -2.78 4.71 0.24
C ILE A 68 -2.44 6.18 0.53
N TRP A 69 -2.93 6.70 1.67
CA TRP A 69 -2.68 8.07 2.07
C TRP A 69 -1.20 8.36 2.27
N SER A 70 -0.49 7.54 3.06
CA SER A 70 0.94 7.71 3.34
C SER A 70 1.76 7.72 2.05
N ARG A 71 1.42 6.87 1.08
CA ARG A 71 2.12 6.81 -0.20
C ARG A 71 1.84 8.02 -1.09
N TRP A 72 0.59 8.45 -1.16
CA TRP A 72 0.23 9.67 -1.88
C TRP A 72 0.96 10.88 -1.30
N LEU A 73 1.00 10.98 0.03
CA LEU A 73 1.73 12.02 0.74
C LEU A 73 3.23 11.96 0.46
N ALA A 74 3.81 10.77 0.46
CA ALA A 74 5.22 10.55 0.17
C ALA A 74 5.60 11.01 -1.24
N ARG A 75 4.84 10.60 -2.26
CA ARG A 75 5.07 11.07 -3.63
C ARG A 75 4.97 12.60 -3.72
N ASN A 76 3.99 13.20 -3.07
CA ASN A 76 3.86 14.66 -3.06
C ASN A 76 5.05 15.33 -2.35
N ASN A 77 5.59 14.73 -1.30
CA ASN A 77 6.80 15.26 -0.66
C ASN A 77 8.04 15.16 -1.58
N VAL A 78 8.17 14.08 -2.36
CA VAL A 78 9.25 13.96 -3.36
C VAL A 78 9.13 15.05 -4.42
N ILE A 79 7.94 15.25 -4.99
CA ILE A 79 7.74 16.16 -6.12
C ILE A 79 7.74 17.64 -5.71
N PHE A 80 7.13 17.95 -4.56
CA PHE A 80 6.89 19.34 -4.17
C PHE A 80 7.82 19.85 -3.06
N LYS A 81 8.67 18.99 -2.46
CA LYS A 81 9.51 19.38 -1.32
C LYS A 81 10.96 18.90 -1.38
N ASP A 82 11.43 18.39 -2.52
CA ASP A 82 12.82 17.87 -2.70
C ASP A 82 13.23 16.82 -1.63
N LYS A 83 12.26 16.09 -1.06
CA LYS A 83 12.54 15.07 -0.04
C LYS A 83 12.87 13.73 -0.69
N VAL A 84 14.01 13.14 -0.32
CA VAL A 84 14.30 11.72 -0.55
C VAL A 84 13.47 10.91 0.44
N VAL A 85 12.54 10.09 -0.05
CA VAL A 85 11.70 9.21 0.78
C VAL A 85 12.37 7.85 0.90
N VAL A 86 12.62 7.41 2.14
CA VAL A 86 13.09 6.05 2.43
C VAL A 86 11.88 5.16 2.74
N ILE A 87 11.92 3.88 2.35
CA ILE A 87 10.78 2.94 2.51
C ILE A 87 10.34 2.84 3.97
N THR A 88 11.29 2.90 4.91
CA THR A 88 11.03 2.84 6.35
C THR A 88 10.07 3.94 6.82
N ASP A 89 10.18 5.15 6.27
CA ASP A 89 9.35 6.30 6.66
C ASP A 89 7.87 6.15 6.23
N LEU A 90 7.57 5.18 5.35
CA LEU A 90 6.21 4.89 4.88
C LEU A 90 5.49 3.83 5.71
N VAL A 91 6.25 3.19 6.59
CA VAL A 91 5.86 1.99 7.32
C VAL A 91 5.98 2.25 8.83
N GLU A 92 6.15 3.50 9.29
CA GLU A 92 6.08 3.86 10.72
C GLU A 92 4.67 4.26 11.17
#